data_AF-A0AAV5HCX5-F1
#
_entry.id   AF-A0AAV5HCX5-F1
#
_cell.length_a   1.000
_cell.length_b   1.000
_cell.length_c   1.000
_cell.angle_alpha   90.00
_cell.angle_beta   90.00
_cell.angle_gamma   90.00
#
_symmetry.space_group_name_H-M   'P 1'
#
loop_
_entity.id
_entity.type
_entity.pdbx_description
1 polymer ?
#
loop_
_entity_poly.entity_id
_entity_poly.type
_entity_poly.pdbx_seq_one_letter_code
_entity_poly.pdbx_strand_id
1 'polypeptide(L)'
;MQKKKNVLLLCLSPVSINGEEYTYFYLDGGNVYQVRGFMTNEAPAKSVIERLHRDGGKRLDKIVLISSQTTRGKIIDYKKNKDPSEQESGSIKDKIVSLGKDLEQITHLEYYEEVVNAFAVNIDEGYREKPISYNIVPIPDKAEPNEVARAAVEAADYVMMQGNDVDLYIDYNGGPRNVAFMVLSISNLMKIREVNTKEIMSMNFDNPGKNGIPIQRMASIFECVDLVAGINEYVNYGRVKVLKNYFKDSEDERIHEILSAMEEFSNYLQLCRTRDVLNYKQNLKEKLQEYLDNTQTNPGTDTRDVLFSYVVKDILAGYRDLLDGDMPEVIKWCVEKDFIQQALTFYTDRMPIYFWDSGIFHPSKEEDERYNAFLKEYKQSCRKQFNKEYGNYNKHYCWMAKYIINVGINEFPEGKMSKGTGRNMSIKDIFKNEFDMVSSGELMKAERLAETFMEYMKAGRVDSVVSKPELKKILIEYNLIKPQRNNANHASDDQTGRGNGLGYKETCRLLYQAADRIQKVLK
;
A
#
# COMPACT_ATOMS: atom_id res chain seq x y z
N MET A 1 7.06 25.07 24.21
CA MET A 1 7.31 23.87 23.38
C MET A 1 8.46 23.10 23.99
N GLN A 2 8.27 21.80 24.26
CA GLN A 2 9.35 20.94 24.74
C GLN A 2 10.38 20.82 23.62
N LYS A 3 11.68 21.01 23.93
CA LYS A 3 12.74 20.93 22.90
C LYS A 3 12.89 19.47 22.46
N LYS A 4 12.80 19.21 21.15
CA LYS A 4 13.02 17.88 20.56
C LYS A 4 14.30 17.25 21.08
N LYS A 5 14.27 15.95 21.34
CA LYS A 5 15.42 15.18 21.83
C LYS A 5 16.12 14.47 20.68
N ASN A 6 17.44 14.62 20.59
CA ASN A 6 18.25 13.94 19.58
C ASN A 6 18.88 12.69 20.21
N VAL A 7 18.59 11.52 19.64
CA VAL A 7 19.03 10.23 20.18
C VAL A 7 19.77 9.45 19.10
N LEU A 8 20.95 8.94 19.43
CA LEU A 8 21.70 8.02 18.58
C LEU A 8 21.54 6.59 19.10
N LEU A 9 21.13 5.67 18.25
CA LEU A 9 21.02 4.24 18.54
C LEU A 9 22.06 3.48 17.75
N LEU A 10 22.84 2.63 18.43
CA LEU A 10 23.89 1.86 17.78
C LEU A 10 24.18 0.54 18.50
N CYS A 11 24.75 -0.40 17.76
CA CYS A 11 25.37 -1.59 18.33
C CYS A 11 26.87 -1.33 18.44
N LEU A 12 27.42 -1.49 19.63
CA LEU A 12 28.83 -1.17 19.90
C LEU A 12 29.74 -2.24 19.27
N SER A 13 30.79 -1.80 18.59
CA SER A 13 31.86 -2.65 18.06
C SER A 13 33.03 -2.72 19.04
N PRO A 14 33.79 -3.82 19.08
CA PRO A 14 35.06 -3.85 19.78
C PRO A 14 36.10 -2.99 19.05
N VAL A 15 37.11 -2.55 19.80
CA VAL A 15 38.30 -1.86 19.29
C VAL A 15 39.55 -2.64 19.72
N SER A 16 40.59 -2.71 18.89
CA SER A 16 41.84 -3.37 19.28
C SER A 16 42.77 -2.42 20.01
N ILE A 17 43.51 -2.91 21.02
CA ILE A 17 44.57 -2.15 21.72
C ILE A 17 45.77 -1.81 20.81
N ASN A 18 45.88 -2.50 19.67
CA ASN A 18 46.82 -2.18 18.58
C ASN A 18 46.05 -1.75 17.32
N GLY A 19 44.86 -1.17 17.51
CA GLY A 19 44.02 -0.61 16.44
C GLY A 19 44.63 0.65 15.86
N GLU A 20 44.37 0.87 14.58
CA GLU A 20 44.77 2.09 13.85
C GLU A 20 43.64 3.10 13.86
N GLU A 21 43.99 4.38 13.72
CA GLU A 21 43.01 5.44 13.55
C GLU A 21 42.56 5.50 12.08
N TYR A 22 41.26 5.49 11.84
CA TYR A 22 40.69 5.68 10.52
C TYR A 22 40.21 7.11 10.34
N THR A 23 40.40 7.65 9.14
CA THR A 23 39.76 8.90 8.71
C THR A 23 38.48 8.57 7.96
N TYR A 24 37.39 9.19 8.37
CA TYR A 24 36.06 9.10 7.77
C TYR A 24 35.65 10.46 7.22
N PHE A 25 34.75 10.48 6.24
CA PHE A 25 34.19 11.73 5.74
C PHE A 25 32.69 11.63 5.50
N TYR A 26 32.01 12.77 5.57
CA TYR A 26 30.59 12.90 5.25
C TYR A 26 30.31 14.21 4.52
N LEU A 27 29.19 14.26 3.80
CA LEU A 27 28.72 15.43 3.07
C LEU A 27 27.61 16.12 3.84
N ASP A 28 27.70 17.44 3.97
CA ASP A 28 26.69 18.27 4.63
C ASP A 28 26.65 19.65 3.95
N GLY A 29 25.47 20.06 3.46
CA GLY A 29 25.31 21.30 2.70
C GLY A 29 26.22 21.46 1.47
N GLY A 30 26.59 20.35 0.81
CA GLY A 30 27.53 20.34 -0.33
C GLY A 30 29.02 20.40 0.04
N ASN A 31 29.35 20.51 1.33
CA ASN A 31 30.72 20.53 1.83
C ASN A 31 31.15 19.15 2.33
N VAL A 32 32.46 18.88 2.26
CA VAL A 32 33.09 17.66 2.77
C VAL A 32 33.62 17.94 4.18
N TYR A 33 33.24 17.11 5.14
CA TYR A 33 33.75 17.13 6.51
C TYR A 33 34.45 15.82 6.85
N GLN A 34 35.47 15.88 7.71
CA GLN A 34 36.25 14.72 8.13
C GLN A 34 36.19 14.52 9.62
N VAL A 35 36.08 13.26 10.05
CA VAL A 35 36.19 12.85 11.44
C VAL A 35 37.15 11.66 11.53
N ARG A 36 37.89 11.56 12.63
CA ARG A 36 38.81 10.44 12.88
C ARG A 36 38.35 9.60 14.05
N GLY A 37 38.70 8.33 14.08
CA GLY A 37 38.41 7.46 15.21
C GLY A 37 39.06 6.08 15.08
N PHE A 38 39.32 5.47 16.23
CA PHE A 38 39.88 4.11 16.32
C PHE A 38 38.78 3.05 16.28
N MET A 39 37.64 3.36 16.87
CA MET A 39 36.47 2.49 16.86
C MET A 39 35.43 3.00 15.85
N THR A 40 34.84 2.07 15.10
CA THR A 40 33.90 2.36 14.01
C THR A 40 32.73 3.27 14.44
N ASN A 41 32.18 3.07 15.64
CA ASN A 41 31.04 3.83 16.13
C ASN A 41 31.38 5.29 16.51
N GLU A 42 32.67 5.64 16.63
CA GLU A 42 33.06 7.03 16.91
C GLU A 42 32.65 7.97 15.77
N ALA A 43 32.81 7.55 14.52
CA ALA A 43 32.59 8.42 13.37
C ALA A 43 31.12 8.87 13.22
N PRO A 44 30.10 7.99 13.31
CA PRO A 44 28.70 8.39 13.33
C PRO A 44 28.39 9.38 14.44
N ALA A 45 28.80 9.07 15.67
CA ALA A 45 28.52 9.91 16.83
C ALA A 45 29.12 11.31 16.69
N LYS A 46 30.41 11.39 16.34
CA LYS A 46 31.11 12.65 16.09
C LYS A 46 30.43 13.44 14.97
N SER A 47 30.06 12.77 13.88
CA SER A 47 29.41 13.41 12.73
C SER A 47 28.02 13.96 13.08
N VAL A 48 27.23 13.24 13.90
CA VAL A 48 25.91 13.71 14.37
C VAL A 48 26.07 14.91 15.30
N ILE A 49 27.04 14.89 16.21
CA ILE A 49 27.33 16.02 17.11
C ILE A 49 27.68 17.28 16.29
N GLU A 50 28.59 17.16 15.32
CA GLU A 50 28.99 18.29 14.47
C GLU A 50 27.81 18.83 13.64
N ARG A 51 27.00 17.95 13.03
CA ARG A 51 25.83 18.35 12.24
C ARG A 51 24.78 19.05 13.09
N LEU A 52 24.46 18.50 14.26
CA LEU A 52 23.49 19.11 15.18
C LEU A 52 23.96 20.48 15.67
N HIS A 53 25.26 20.63 15.97
CA HIS A 53 25.80 21.92 16.37
C HIS A 53 25.66 22.96 15.24
N ARG A 54 25.94 22.56 13.99
CA ARG A 54 25.73 23.44 12.81
C ARG A 54 24.25 23.74 12.55
N ASP A 55 23.35 22.81 12.85
CA ASP A 55 21.90 22.98 12.78
C ASP A 55 21.34 23.75 13.99
N GLY A 56 21.75 25.02 14.11
CA GLY A 56 21.22 25.96 15.11
C GLY A 56 21.63 25.67 16.55
N GLY A 57 22.80 25.07 16.78
CA GLY A 57 23.30 24.75 18.12
C GLY A 57 22.49 23.66 18.82
N LYS A 58 21.89 22.73 18.05
CA LYS A 58 21.30 21.51 18.62
C LYS A 58 22.41 20.60 19.15
N ARG A 59 22.00 19.64 19.97
CA ARG A 59 22.93 18.76 20.69
C ARG A 59 22.43 17.34 20.68
N LEU A 60 23.35 16.39 20.63
CA LEU A 60 23.05 14.97 20.85
C LEU A 60 22.78 14.78 22.34
N ASP A 61 21.54 14.44 22.70
CA ASP A 61 21.13 14.36 24.10
C ASP A 61 21.47 12.99 24.70
N LYS A 62 21.37 11.94 23.90
CA LYS A 62 21.45 10.55 24.38
C LYS A 62 22.01 9.60 23.34
N ILE A 63 22.71 8.58 23.82
CA ILE A 63 23.11 7.41 23.04
C ILE A 63 22.52 6.15 23.69
N VAL A 64 21.77 5.38 22.92
CA VAL A 64 21.31 4.04 23.31
C VAL A 64 22.24 3.02 22.66
N LEU A 65 22.86 2.18 23.48
CA LEU A 65 23.94 1.27 23.10
C LEU A 65 23.51 -0.17 23.32
N ILE A 66 23.42 -0.96 22.27
CA ILE A 66 23.40 -2.42 22.42
C ILE A 66 24.84 -2.91 22.53
N SER A 67 25.19 -3.48 23.69
CA SER A 67 26.58 -3.81 24.05
C SER A 67 26.71 -5.28 24.41
N SER A 68 27.57 -5.99 23.69
CA SER A 68 27.80 -7.41 23.87
C SER A 68 28.61 -7.72 25.14
N GLN A 69 28.87 -8.99 25.45
CA GLN A 69 29.77 -9.32 26.56
C GLN A 69 31.20 -8.86 26.23
N THR A 70 31.64 -9.08 25.00
CA THR A 70 32.94 -8.61 24.47
C THR A 70 33.11 -7.10 24.66
N THR A 71 32.15 -6.27 24.22
CA THR A 71 32.31 -4.80 24.28
C THR A 71 32.17 -4.21 25.69
N ARG A 72 31.56 -4.95 26.62
CA ARG A 72 31.59 -4.61 28.06
C ARG A 72 32.86 -5.10 28.75
N GLY A 73 33.65 -5.94 28.08
CA GLY A 73 34.96 -6.39 28.53
C GLY A 73 36.07 -5.39 28.24
N LYS A 74 37.26 -5.74 28.73
CA LYS A 74 38.50 -4.97 28.58
C LYS A 74 38.97 -4.94 27.13
N ILE A 75 39.62 -3.84 26.74
CA ILE A 75 40.27 -3.75 25.43
C ILE A 75 41.43 -4.74 25.35
N ILE A 76 41.36 -5.65 24.38
CA ILE A 76 42.43 -6.61 24.07
C ILE A 76 42.93 -6.43 22.64
N ASP A 77 43.98 -7.15 22.28
CA ASP A 77 44.46 -7.20 20.89
C ASP A 77 43.67 -8.24 20.08
N TYR A 78 42.94 -7.76 19.07
CA TYR A 78 42.19 -8.62 18.14
C TYR A 78 42.93 -8.84 16.81
N LYS A 79 44.07 -8.16 16.55
CA LYS A 79 44.84 -8.32 15.31
C LYS A 79 45.89 -9.43 15.49
N LYS A 80 45.53 -10.68 15.19
CA LYS A 80 46.54 -11.74 14.93
C LYS A 80 46.97 -11.67 13.47
N ASN A 81 48.21 -11.25 13.24
CA ASN A 81 48.95 -11.19 11.97
C ASN A 81 48.71 -9.94 11.09
N LYS A 82 49.68 -9.01 11.09
CA LYS A 82 50.11 -8.28 9.89
C LYS A 82 51.52 -7.66 10.05
N ASP A 83 52.13 -7.44 8.88
CA ASP A 83 53.52 -7.07 8.57
C ASP A 83 53.95 -5.72 9.17
N PRO A 84 55.21 -5.53 9.66
CA PRO A 84 55.65 -4.33 10.38
C PRO A 84 55.78 -3.03 9.55
N SER A 85 55.41 -3.03 8.26
CA SER A 85 55.79 -1.94 7.33
C SER A 85 54.73 -0.88 7.04
N GLU A 86 53.60 -0.85 7.75
CA GLU A 86 52.62 0.24 7.63
C GLU A 86 52.52 1.00 8.96
N GLN A 87 53.48 1.90 9.18
CA GLN A 87 53.34 2.98 10.15
C GLN A 87 52.76 4.19 9.41
N GLU A 88 51.57 4.66 9.83
CA GLU A 88 51.37 6.09 10.06
C GLU A 88 50.08 6.42 10.86
N SER A 89 50.31 7.23 11.91
CA SER A 89 49.40 8.06 12.73
C SER A 89 48.49 7.41 13.80
N GLY A 90 48.84 7.69 15.07
CA GLY A 90 48.01 7.51 16.27
C GLY A 90 47.99 6.10 16.83
N SER A 91 48.52 5.89 18.04
CA SER A 91 48.26 4.66 18.81
C SER A 91 47.04 4.87 19.68
N ILE A 92 46.11 3.92 19.67
CA ILE A 92 44.99 3.92 20.63
C ILE A 92 45.49 3.96 22.08
N LYS A 93 46.69 3.42 22.35
CA LYS A 93 47.31 3.48 23.68
C LYS A 93 47.58 4.92 24.09
N ASP A 94 48.13 5.73 23.20
CA ASP A 94 48.37 7.15 23.45
C ASP A 94 47.05 7.88 23.68
N LYS A 95 46.01 7.51 22.93
CA LYS A 95 44.66 8.06 23.12
C LYS A 95 44.08 7.70 24.49
N ILE A 96 44.17 6.45 24.92
CA ILE A 96 43.70 6.00 26.25
C ILE A 96 44.45 6.73 27.37
N VAL A 97 45.78 6.85 27.26
CA VAL A 97 46.59 7.59 28.24
C VAL A 97 46.19 9.07 28.28
N SER A 98 45.90 9.69 27.13
CA SER A 98 45.45 11.09 27.08
C SER A 98 44.11 11.33 27.76
N LEU A 99 43.28 10.29 27.91
CA LEU A 99 42.02 10.33 28.65
C LEU A 99 42.21 10.07 30.16
N GLY A 100 43.46 9.83 30.60
CA GLY A 100 43.77 9.51 32.00
C GLY A 100 43.28 8.13 32.44
N LYS A 101 43.11 7.19 31.51
CA LYS A 101 42.59 5.85 31.78
C LYS A 101 43.69 4.79 31.79
N ASP A 102 43.46 3.73 32.54
CA ASP A 102 44.36 2.58 32.64
C ASP A 102 44.17 1.65 31.42
N LEU A 103 45.26 1.46 30.67
CA LEU A 103 45.32 0.61 29.48
C LEU A 103 44.87 -0.84 29.76
N GLU A 104 45.08 -1.36 30.96
CA GLU A 104 44.78 -2.75 31.31
C GLU A 104 43.37 -2.94 31.87
N GLN A 105 42.65 -1.86 32.18
CA GLN A 105 41.34 -1.91 32.83
C GLN A 105 40.22 -1.33 31.98
N ILE A 106 40.52 -0.40 31.08
CA ILE A 106 39.51 0.27 30.27
C ILE A 106 38.73 -0.73 29.40
N THR A 107 37.41 -0.59 29.42
CA THR A 107 36.51 -1.39 28.58
C THR A 107 36.27 -0.73 27.23
N HIS A 108 35.82 -1.47 26.22
CA HIS A 108 35.46 -0.86 24.92
C HIS A 108 34.35 0.18 25.09
N LEU A 109 33.35 -0.13 25.93
CA LEU A 109 32.26 0.78 26.27
C LEU A 109 32.77 2.07 26.93
N GLU A 110 33.59 1.95 27.97
CA GLU A 110 34.13 3.12 28.67
C GLU A 110 34.98 3.98 27.73
N TYR A 111 35.84 3.36 26.92
CA TYR A 111 36.62 4.08 25.92
C TYR A 111 35.74 4.90 24.96
N TYR A 112 34.65 4.31 24.47
CA TYR A 112 33.71 5.00 23.59
C TYR A 112 33.06 6.21 24.26
N GLU A 113 32.52 6.01 25.48
CA GLU A 113 31.85 7.08 26.24
C GLU A 113 32.79 8.27 26.48
N GLU A 114 34.04 8.00 26.85
CA GLU A 114 35.05 9.03 27.12
C GLU A 114 35.44 9.79 25.85
N VAL A 115 35.72 9.08 24.76
CA VAL A 115 36.12 9.72 23.49
C VAL A 115 35.00 10.57 22.90
N VAL A 116 33.76 10.07 22.93
CA VAL A 116 32.62 10.80 22.37
C VAL A 116 32.27 12.02 23.22
N ASN A 117 32.27 11.91 24.56
CA ASN A 117 32.03 13.07 25.42
C ASN A 117 33.15 14.11 25.32
N ALA A 118 34.41 13.69 25.29
CA ALA A 118 35.55 14.60 25.11
C ALA A 118 35.44 15.35 23.78
N PHE A 119 35.05 14.66 22.70
CA PHE A 119 34.78 15.29 21.41
C PHE A 119 33.60 16.27 21.49
N ALA A 120 32.49 15.88 22.13
CA ALA A 120 31.31 16.74 22.28
C ALA A 120 31.64 18.05 23.01
N VAL A 121 32.43 17.99 24.08
CA VAL A 121 32.90 19.18 24.83
C VAL A 121 33.77 20.10 23.97
N ASN A 122 34.57 19.55 23.06
CA ASN A 122 35.37 20.35 22.15
C ASN A 122 34.52 21.08 21.09
N ILE A 123 33.37 20.51 20.72
CA ILE A 123 32.41 21.15 19.80
C ILE A 123 31.56 22.20 20.54
N ASP A 124 31.13 21.92 21.77
CA ASP A 124 30.33 22.82 22.59
C ASP A 124 30.63 22.59 24.09
N GLU A 125 31.19 23.59 24.77
CA GLU A 125 31.55 23.48 26.19
C GLU A 125 30.34 23.17 27.10
N GLY A 126 29.12 23.45 26.64
CA GLY A 126 27.88 23.10 27.34
C GLY A 126 27.70 21.59 27.58
N TYR A 127 28.46 20.72 26.90
CA TYR A 127 28.51 19.28 27.23
C TYR A 127 29.21 18.99 28.57
N ARG A 128 29.99 19.92 29.14
CA ARG A 128 30.55 19.75 30.49
C ARG A 128 29.47 19.75 31.56
N GLU A 129 28.49 20.65 31.45
CA GLU A 129 27.39 20.76 32.42
C GLU A 129 26.31 19.70 32.19
N LYS A 130 26.07 19.35 30.93
CA LYS A 130 25.06 18.38 30.51
C LYS A 130 25.70 17.39 29.53
N PRO A 131 26.42 16.37 30.02
CA PRO A 131 27.04 15.38 29.16
C PRO A 131 25.99 14.56 28.41
N ILE A 132 26.42 13.82 27.40
CA ILE A 132 25.56 12.89 26.68
C ILE A 132 25.13 11.78 27.65
N SER A 133 23.84 11.47 27.70
CA SER A 133 23.33 10.36 28.52
C SER A 133 23.47 9.04 27.78
N TYR A 134 23.87 7.97 28.47
CA TYR A 134 24.03 6.64 27.90
C TYR A 134 23.04 5.66 28.50
N ASN A 135 22.37 4.87 27.65
CA ASN A 135 21.56 3.72 28.07
C ASN A 135 22.13 2.45 27.44
N ILE A 136 22.54 1.51 28.29
CA ILE A 136 23.19 0.28 27.85
C ILE A 136 22.19 -0.87 27.86
N VAL A 137 21.98 -1.48 26.70
CA VAL A 137 21.21 -2.70 26.52
C VAL A 137 22.18 -3.87 26.42
N PRO A 138 22.30 -4.71 27.46
CA PRO A 138 23.24 -5.81 27.46
C PRO A 138 22.75 -6.95 26.55
N ILE A 139 23.66 -7.50 25.74
CA ILE A 139 23.38 -8.69 24.92
C ILE A 139 24.50 -9.75 25.06
N PRO A 140 24.22 -11.06 24.99
CA PRO A 140 25.26 -12.08 24.88
C PRO A 140 26.01 -12.00 23.54
N ASP A 141 27.27 -12.46 23.50
CA ASP A 141 28.04 -12.51 22.24
C ASP A 141 27.45 -13.49 21.22
N LYS A 142 26.79 -14.54 21.70
CA LYS A 142 26.04 -15.52 20.91
C LYS A 142 24.57 -15.47 21.28
N ALA A 143 23.91 -14.38 20.91
CA ALA A 143 22.52 -14.15 21.25
C ALA A 143 21.58 -15.00 20.39
N GLU A 144 20.62 -15.66 21.05
CA GLU A 144 19.51 -16.35 20.39
C GLU A 144 18.48 -15.34 19.85
N PRO A 145 17.62 -15.70 18.87
CA PRO A 145 16.69 -14.78 18.24
C PRO A 145 15.76 -14.02 19.22
N ASN A 146 15.35 -14.66 20.31
CA ASN A 146 14.51 -14.03 21.34
C ASN A 146 15.28 -13.00 22.19
N GLU A 147 16.58 -13.19 22.41
CA GLU A 147 17.45 -12.23 23.11
C GLU A 147 17.72 -11.01 22.24
N VAL A 148 17.95 -11.23 20.94
CA VAL A 148 18.05 -10.14 19.96
C VAL A 148 16.77 -9.31 19.93
N ALA A 149 15.61 -9.96 19.89
CA ALA A 149 14.31 -9.28 19.91
C ALA A 149 14.12 -8.48 21.21
N ARG A 150 14.43 -9.06 22.38
CA ARG A 150 14.36 -8.35 23.67
C ARG A 150 15.27 -7.12 23.70
N ALA A 151 16.53 -7.27 23.27
CA ALA A 151 17.48 -6.17 23.24
C ALA A 151 17.01 -5.04 22.30
N ALA A 152 16.49 -5.38 21.12
CA ALA A 152 16.00 -4.37 20.18
C ALA A 152 14.74 -3.65 20.72
N VAL A 153 13.84 -4.35 21.41
CA VAL A 153 12.67 -3.75 22.07
C VAL A 153 13.10 -2.85 23.23
N GLU A 154 14.00 -3.32 24.09
CA GLU A 154 14.52 -2.53 25.21
C GLU A 154 15.25 -1.26 24.74
N ALA A 155 16.02 -1.36 23.66
CA ALA A 155 16.66 -0.21 23.02
C ALA A 155 15.61 0.80 22.52
N ALA A 156 14.55 0.31 21.88
CA ALA A 156 13.44 1.15 21.41
C ALA A 156 12.68 1.81 22.57
N ASP A 157 12.47 1.09 23.69
CA ASP A 157 11.85 1.65 24.89
C ASP A 157 12.70 2.79 25.46
N TYR A 158 14.03 2.65 25.50
CA TYR A 158 14.91 3.74 25.92
C TYR A 158 14.85 4.98 25.02
N VAL A 159 14.70 4.77 23.71
CA VAL A 159 14.47 5.87 22.75
C VAL A 159 13.12 6.55 23.06
N MET A 160 12.05 5.76 23.22
CA MET A 160 10.69 6.29 23.45
C MET A 160 10.51 6.95 24.82
N MET A 161 11.26 6.52 25.84
CA MET A 161 11.26 7.16 27.16
C MET A 161 11.69 8.65 27.13
N GLN A 162 12.23 9.14 26.01
CA GLN A 162 12.57 10.56 25.84
C GLN A 162 11.37 11.46 25.51
N GLY A 163 10.18 10.87 25.28
CA GLY A 163 8.93 11.58 25.00
C GLY A 163 8.46 11.42 23.55
N ASN A 164 7.38 12.12 23.21
CA ASN A 164 6.68 11.97 21.93
C ASN A 164 7.28 12.80 20.76
N ASP A 165 8.52 13.28 20.88
CA ASP A 165 9.14 14.06 19.80
C ASP A 165 10.67 13.88 19.79
N VAL A 166 11.09 12.74 19.22
CA VAL A 166 12.48 12.27 19.17
C VAL A 166 12.99 12.27 17.75
N ASP A 167 14.14 12.91 17.55
CA ASP A 167 14.94 12.79 16.33
C ASP A 167 15.96 11.66 16.51
N LEU A 168 15.72 10.54 15.84
CA LEU A 168 16.50 9.31 15.95
C LEU A 168 17.55 9.22 14.84
N TYR A 169 18.78 8.96 15.24
CA TYR A 169 19.92 8.66 14.38
C TYR A 169 20.32 7.20 14.64
N ILE A 170 20.62 6.43 13.59
CA ILE A 170 20.99 5.02 13.72
C ILE A 170 22.36 4.80 13.10
N ASP A 171 23.28 4.19 13.84
CA ASP A 171 24.52 3.64 13.30
C ASP A 171 24.36 2.14 13.04
N TYR A 172 24.47 1.77 11.76
CA TYR A 172 24.22 0.42 11.25
C TYR A 172 25.52 -0.43 11.12
N ASN A 173 26.65 0.04 11.63
CA ASN A 173 27.96 -0.59 11.35
C ASN A 173 28.42 -1.62 12.38
N GLY A 174 27.90 -1.56 13.61
CA GLY A 174 28.36 -2.43 14.70
C GLY A 174 27.43 -3.60 15.02
N GLY A 175 27.95 -4.51 15.83
CA GLY A 175 27.25 -5.69 16.32
C GLY A 175 26.90 -6.76 15.27
N PRO A 176 26.29 -7.87 15.70
CA PRO A 176 25.79 -8.91 14.79
C PRO A 176 24.72 -8.38 13.83
N ARG A 177 24.78 -8.76 12.55
CA ARG A 177 23.86 -8.25 11.49
C ARG A 177 22.38 -8.46 11.81
N ASN A 178 22.03 -9.53 12.50
CA ASN A 178 20.65 -9.81 12.94
C ASN A 178 20.14 -8.79 13.97
N VAL A 179 21.01 -8.27 14.85
CA VAL A 179 20.65 -7.23 15.82
C VAL A 179 20.42 -5.90 15.10
N ALA A 180 21.34 -5.50 14.22
CA ALA A 180 21.20 -4.28 13.43
C ALA A 180 19.91 -4.27 12.60
N PHE A 181 19.58 -5.40 11.97
CA PHE A 181 18.32 -5.57 11.23
C PHE A 181 17.08 -5.47 12.12
N MET A 182 17.11 -6.04 13.33
CA MET A 182 15.98 -5.95 14.27
C MET A 182 15.80 -4.53 14.82
N VAL A 183 16.89 -3.81 15.11
CA VAL A 183 16.87 -2.40 15.52
C VAL A 183 16.20 -1.54 14.45
N LEU A 184 16.58 -1.75 13.19
CA LEU A 184 15.98 -1.06 12.05
C LEU A 184 14.50 -1.40 11.85
N SER A 185 14.14 -2.68 12.02
CA SER A 185 12.74 -3.13 11.90
C SER A 185 11.88 -2.46 12.97
N ILE A 186 12.38 -2.41 14.21
CA ILE A 186 11.67 -1.75 15.31
C ILE A 186 11.68 -0.23 15.13
N SER A 187 12.73 0.40 14.61
CA SER A 187 12.73 1.84 14.34
C SER A 187 11.63 2.26 13.37
N ASN A 188 11.31 1.42 12.37
CA ASN A 188 10.15 1.64 11.51
C ASN A 188 8.82 1.53 12.27
N LEU A 189 8.69 0.64 13.25
CA LEU A 189 7.53 0.61 14.15
C LEU A 189 7.46 1.85 15.05
N MET A 190 8.60 2.40 15.47
CA MET A 190 8.66 3.61 16.28
C MET A 190 8.13 4.85 15.55
N LYS A 191 8.13 4.88 14.20
CA LYS A 191 7.50 5.95 13.41
C LYS A 191 6.02 6.14 13.76
N ILE A 192 5.32 5.07 14.13
CA ILE A 192 3.92 5.11 14.56
C ILE A 192 3.75 5.91 15.87
N ARG A 193 4.83 6.03 16.66
CA ARG A 193 4.87 6.69 17.97
C ARG A 193 5.64 8.01 17.94
N GLU A 194 5.57 8.74 16.83
CA GLU A 194 6.16 10.08 16.64
C GLU A 194 7.70 10.14 16.76
N VAL A 195 8.40 9.01 16.64
CA VAL A 195 9.87 8.97 16.52
C VAL A 195 10.26 9.20 15.05
N ASN A 196 10.97 10.29 14.80
CA ASN A 196 11.44 10.67 13.47
C ASN A 196 12.84 10.11 13.23
N THR A 197 12.95 9.03 12.45
CA THR A 197 14.27 8.54 12.01
C THR A 197 14.86 9.53 11.02
N LYS A 198 15.84 10.33 11.47
CA LYS A 198 16.49 11.37 10.66
C LYS A 198 17.51 10.80 9.72
N GLU A 199 18.37 9.91 10.22
CA GLU A 199 19.45 9.33 9.43
C GLU A 199 19.75 7.91 9.90
N ILE A 200 20.10 7.07 8.94
CA ILE A 200 20.68 5.75 9.16
C ILE A 200 22.04 5.78 8.48
N MET A 201 23.11 5.58 9.23
CA MET A 201 24.49 5.75 8.77
C MET A 201 25.17 4.40 8.63
N SER A 202 25.83 4.20 7.48
CA SER A 202 26.69 3.04 7.21
C SER A 202 28.03 3.49 6.65
N MET A 203 29.07 2.70 6.81
CA MET A 203 30.42 2.92 6.30
C MET A 203 30.80 1.79 5.37
N ASN A 204 31.42 2.16 4.25
CA ASN A 204 31.98 1.20 3.33
C ASN A 204 33.51 1.18 3.47
N PHE A 205 34.03 0.19 4.18
CA PHE A 205 35.47 -0.01 4.38
C PHE A 205 36.16 -0.57 3.12
N ASP A 206 35.42 -1.24 2.23
CA ASP A 206 35.98 -1.89 1.04
C ASP A 206 36.33 -0.90 -0.08
N ASN A 207 35.76 0.31 -0.03
CA ASN A 207 35.93 1.32 -1.08
C ASN A 207 36.20 2.71 -0.48
N PRO A 208 37.39 2.91 0.14
CA PRO A 208 37.75 4.21 0.71
C PRO A 208 37.87 5.25 -0.41
N GLY A 209 37.24 6.41 -0.21
CA GLY A 209 37.36 7.55 -1.10
C GLY A 209 38.66 8.32 -0.86
N LYS A 210 38.95 9.32 -1.71
CA LYS A 210 40.13 10.20 -1.56
C LYS A 210 40.20 10.89 -0.18
N ASN A 211 39.05 11.12 0.45
CA ASN A 211 38.93 11.83 1.72
C ASN A 211 38.83 10.91 2.95
N GLY A 212 39.00 9.59 2.77
CA GLY A 212 38.84 8.58 3.81
C GLY A 212 37.63 7.67 3.56
N ILE A 213 37.13 7.03 4.62
CA ILE A 213 35.99 6.10 4.57
C ILE A 213 34.68 6.92 4.53
N PRO A 214 33.81 6.74 3.53
CA PRO A 214 32.56 7.50 3.45
C PRO A 214 31.56 7.05 4.52
N ILE A 215 31.00 8.01 5.27
CA ILE A 215 29.77 7.82 6.07
C ILE A 215 28.59 8.05 5.11
N GLN A 216 27.96 6.96 4.72
CA GLN A 216 26.85 6.95 3.78
C GLN A 216 25.51 7.00 4.52
N ARG A 217 24.57 7.79 4.00
CA ARG A 217 23.20 7.87 4.52
C ARG A 217 22.33 6.87 3.78
N MET A 218 21.72 5.97 4.53
CA MET A 218 20.89 4.86 4.03
C MET A 218 19.40 5.09 4.26
N ALA A 219 19.00 6.26 4.76
CA ALA A 219 17.60 6.56 5.10
C ALA A 219 16.65 6.29 3.92
N SER A 220 16.99 6.76 2.71
CA SER A 220 16.19 6.55 1.50
C SER A 220 15.99 5.08 1.12
N ILE A 221 16.99 4.23 1.37
CA ILE A 221 16.90 2.78 1.13
C ILE A 221 15.96 2.12 2.15
N PHE A 222 15.99 2.58 3.39
CA PHE A 222 15.15 2.02 4.45
C PHE A 222 13.73 2.58 4.46
N GLU A 223 13.50 3.75 3.87
CA GLU A 223 12.17 4.26 3.52
C GLU A 223 11.46 3.34 2.53
N CYS A 224 12.14 2.45 1.79
CA CYS A 224 11.48 1.46 0.91
C CYS A 224 10.45 0.57 1.65
N VAL A 225 10.53 0.46 2.98
CA VAL A 225 9.48 -0.20 3.77
C VAL A 225 8.15 0.56 3.66
N ASP A 226 8.19 1.89 3.68
CA ASP A 226 7.01 2.74 3.49
C ASP A 226 6.51 2.62 2.04
N LEU A 227 7.41 2.43 1.08
CA LEU A 227 7.04 2.14 -0.32
C LEU A 227 6.25 0.83 -0.45
N VAL A 228 6.72 -0.26 0.16
CA VAL A 228 6.01 -1.56 0.17
C VAL A 228 4.63 -1.41 0.80
N ALA A 229 4.54 -0.68 1.92
CA ALA A 229 3.25 -0.38 2.54
C ALA A 229 2.34 0.40 1.60
N GLY A 230 2.87 1.42 0.90
CA GLY A 230 2.11 2.22 -0.06
C GLY A 230 1.63 1.45 -1.28
N ILE A 231 2.45 0.56 -1.85
CA ILE A 231 2.05 -0.33 -2.94
C ILE A 231 0.90 -1.23 -2.47
N ASN A 232 1.07 -1.88 -1.32
CA ASN A 232 0.04 -2.77 -0.77
C ASN A 232 -1.27 -2.03 -0.45
N GLU A 233 -1.19 -0.79 0.07
CA GLU A 233 -2.38 0.02 0.37
C GLU A 233 -3.12 0.42 -0.92
N TYR A 234 -2.38 0.78 -1.97
CA TYR A 234 -2.98 1.14 -3.25
C TYR A 234 -3.54 -0.09 -3.98
N VAL A 235 -2.74 -1.14 -4.15
CA VAL A 235 -3.13 -2.37 -4.90
C VAL A 235 -4.36 -3.06 -4.29
N ASN A 236 -4.55 -2.97 -2.98
CA ASN A 236 -5.67 -3.63 -2.31
C ASN A 236 -6.84 -2.70 -1.98
N TYR A 237 -6.60 -1.40 -1.74
CA TYR A 237 -7.63 -0.49 -1.23
C TYR A 237 -7.77 0.82 -2.02
N GLY A 238 -6.97 1.02 -3.08
CA GLY A 238 -6.97 2.23 -3.88
C GLY A 238 -6.56 3.49 -3.12
N ARG A 239 -5.83 3.36 -2.00
CA ARG A 239 -5.38 4.53 -1.23
C ARG A 239 -3.96 4.90 -1.64
N VAL A 240 -3.80 6.11 -2.15
CA VAL A 240 -2.51 6.59 -2.68
C VAL A 240 -1.69 7.42 -1.69
N LYS A 241 -2.23 7.68 -0.49
CA LYS A 241 -1.65 8.63 0.47
C LYS A 241 -0.20 8.29 0.85
N VAL A 242 0.09 7.03 1.13
CA VAL A 242 1.45 6.59 1.50
C VAL A 242 2.42 6.73 0.31
N LEU A 243 2.00 6.35 -0.90
CA LEU A 243 2.81 6.54 -2.11
C LEU A 243 3.09 8.03 -2.37
N LYS A 244 2.09 8.91 -2.28
CA LYS A 244 2.27 10.36 -2.41
C LYS A 244 3.26 10.91 -1.39
N ASN A 245 3.21 10.45 -0.15
CA ASN A 245 4.15 10.89 0.88
C ASN A 245 5.58 10.37 0.64
N TYR A 246 5.74 9.15 0.13
CA TYR A 246 7.04 8.58 -0.18
C TYR A 246 7.74 9.31 -1.34
N PHE A 247 6.98 9.64 -2.39
CA PHE A 247 7.50 10.31 -3.59
C PHE A 247 7.43 11.84 -3.53
N LYS A 248 7.06 12.44 -2.40
CA LYS A 248 6.85 13.90 -2.28
C LYS A 248 8.08 14.73 -2.66
N ASP A 249 9.28 14.22 -2.38
CA ASP A 249 10.57 14.88 -2.64
C ASP A 249 11.21 14.37 -3.95
N SER A 250 10.41 13.77 -4.84
CA SER A 250 10.85 13.39 -6.18
C SER A 250 10.92 14.63 -7.07
N GLU A 251 12.03 14.80 -7.79
CA GLU A 251 12.22 15.86 -8.77
C GLU A 251 11.53 15.56 -10.12
N ASP A 252 11.13 14.30 -10.36
CA ASP A 252 10.41 13.91 -11.56
C ASP A 252 8.92 14.25 -11.46
N GLU A 253 8.50 15.34 -12.13
CA GLU A 253 7.11 15.80 -12.20
C GLU A 253 6.14 14.73 -12.71
N ARG A 254 6.60 13.82 -13.58
CA ARG A 254 5.76 12.74 -14.14
C ARG A 254 5.26 11.79 -13.05
N ILE A 255 6.07 11.57 -12.01
CA ILE A 255 5.69 10.77 -10.83
C ILE A 255 4.48 11.40 -10.14
N HIS A 256 4.53 12.73 -9.92
CA HIS A 256 3.46 13.48 -9.24
C HIS A 256 2.16 13.52 -10.06
N GLU A 257 2.26 13.62 -11.38
CA GLU A 257 1.11 13.57 -12.28
C GLU A 257 0.40 12.20 -12.24
N ILE A 258 1.17 11.11 -12.23
CA ILE A 258 0.63 9.74 -12.14
C ILE A 258 -0.03 9.54 -10.77
N LEU A 259 0.63 9.93 -9.68
CA LEU A 259 0.07 9.80 -8.34
C LEU A 259 -1.24 10.58 -8.18
N SER A 260 -1.36 11.73 -8.84
CA SER A 260 -2.60 12.52 -8.87
C SER A 260 -3.70 11.83 -9.69
N ALA A 261 -3.37 11.27 -10.86
CA ALA A 261 -4.32 10.49 -11.65
C ALA A 261 -4.81 9.23 -10.92
N MET A 262 -3.89 8.55 -10.21
CA MET A 262 -4.21 7.42 -9.33
C MET A 262 -5.18 7.80 -8.20
N GLU A 263 -4.98 8.97 -7.59
CA GLU A 263 -5.87 9.51 -6.56
C GLU A 263 -7.28 9.78 -7.11
N GLU A 264 -7.36 10.48 -8.24
CA GLU A 264 -8.61 10.83 -8.89
C GLU A 264 -9.40 9.58 -9.28
N PHE A 265 -8.72 8.62 -9.93
CA PHE A 265 -9.30 7.34 -10.31
C PHE A 265 -9.85 6.57 -9.09
N SER A 266 -9.07 6.53 -8.01
CA SER A 266 -9.49 5.84 -6.78
C SER A 266 -10.67 6.53 -6.10
N ASN A 267 -10.73 7.86 -6.14
CA ASN A 267 -11.88 8.61 -5.64
C ASN A 267 -13.15 8.28 -6.43
N TYR A 268 -13.08 8.14 -7.76
CA TYR A 268 -14.22 7.70 -8.56
C TYR A 268 -14.69 6.29 -8.19
N LEU A 269 -13.74 5.37 -7.96
CA LEU A 269 -14.03 4.00 -7.54
C LEU A 269 -14.71 3.96 -6.17
N GLN A 270 -14.16 4.68 -5.18
CA GLN A 270 -14.71 4.76 -3.82
C GLN A 270 -16.11 5.38 -3.79
N LEU A 271 -16.36 6.41 -4.60
CA LEU A 271 -17.67 7.07 -4.71
C LEU A 271 -18.69 6.29 -5.56
N CYS A 272 -18.37 5.06 -5.99
CA CYS A 272 -19.20 4.22 -6.86
C CYS A 272 -19.61 4.93 -8.16
N ARG A 273 -18.78 5.84 -8.67
CA ARG A 273 -19.05 6.58 -9.91
C ARG A 273 -18.63 5.75 -11.12
N THR A 274 -19.36 4.66 -11.37
CA THR A 274 -19.02 3.66 -12.40
C THR A 274 -18.76 4.25 -13.78
N ARG A 275 -19.43 5.37 -14.15
CA ARG A 275 -19.20 6.03 -15.44
C ARG A 275 -17.82 6.64 -15.50
N ASP A 276 -17.45 7.35 -14.44
CA ASP A 276 -16.20 8.09 -14.38
C ASP A 276 -15.04 7.09 -14.26
N VAL A 277 -15.18 6.00 -13.50
CA VAL A 277 -14.19 4.91 -13.49
C VAL A 277 -13.93 4.37 -14.91
N LEU A 278 -14.98 4.05 -15.68
CA LEU A 278 -14.82 3.54 -17.05
C LEU A 278 -14.26 4.57 -18.03
N ASN A 279 -14.54 5.85 -17.82
CA ASN A 279 -14.00 6.93 -18.67
C ASN A 279 -12.52 7.21 -18.37
N TYR A 280 -12.11 7.13 -17.11
CA TYR A 280 -10.77 7.49 -16.67
C TYR A 280 -9.79 6.32 -16.62
N LYS A 281 -10.27 5.06 -16.68
CA LYS A 281 -9.38 3.88 -16.64
C LYS A 281 -8.35 3.89 -17.78
N GLN A 282 -8.73 4.31 -18.97
CA GLN A 282 -7.83 4.36 -20.13
C GLN A 282 -6.75 5.43 -19.96
N ASN A 283 -7.12 6.61 -19.45
CA ASN A 283 -6.15 7.67 -19.18
C ASN A 283 -5.13 7.27 -18.11
N LEU A 284 -5.57 6.64 -17.02
CA LEU A 284 -4.65 6.14 -15.99
C LEU A 284 -3.70 5.09 -16.57
N LYS A 285 -4.22 4.14 -17.35
CA LYS A 285 -3.42 3.11 -18.02
C LYS A 285 -2.36 3.73 -18.93
N GLU A 286 -2.75 4.67 -19.78
CA GLU A 286 -1.85 5.34 -20.73
C GLU A 286 -0.70 6.04 -19.99
N LYS A 287 -0.99 6.83 -18.96
CA LYS A 287 0.04 7.51 -18.15
C LYS A 287 1.02 6.52 -17.50
N LEU A 288 0.52 5.42 -16.96
CA LEU A 288 1.36 4.37 -16.35
C LEU A 288 2.26 3.70 -17.39
N GLN A 289 1.72 3.37 -18.58
CA GLN A 289 2.48 2.72 -19.64
C GLN A 289 3.54 3.66 -20.25
N GLU A 290 3.18 4.92 -20.51
CA GLU A 290 4.10 5.95 -21.02
C GLU A 290 5.29 6.14 -20.07
N TYR A 291 5.08 6.07 -18.76
CA TYR A 291 6.17 6.14 -17.78
C TYR A 291 7.13 4.94 -17.89
N LEU A 292 6.60 3.72 -18.05
CA LEU A 292 7.45 2.52 -18.24
C LEU A 292 8.23 2.56 -19.55
N ASP A 293 7.62 3.04 -20.63
CA ASP A 293 8.27 3.13 -21.94
C ASP A 293 9.39 4.20 -21.92
N ASN A 294 9.15 5.32 -21.23
CA ASN A 294 10.15 6.37 -21.03
C ASN A 294 11.34 5.91 -20.17
N THR A 295 11.10 5.12 -19.11
CA THR A 295 12.17 4.64 -18.22
C THR A 295 13.03 3.54 -18.86
N GLN A 296 12.51 2.80 -19.84
CA GLN A 296 13.30 1.85 -20.63
C GLN A 296 14.29 2.56 -21.57
N THR A 297 13.91 3.72 -22.11
CA THR A 297 14.73 4.49 -23.05
C THR A 297 15.68 5.46 -22.35
N ASN A 298 15.24 6.05 -21.23
CA ASN A 298 16.01 6.95 -20.38
C ASN A 298 15.89 6.49 -18.92
N PRO A 299 16.74 5.55 -18.47
CA PRO A 299 16.73 5.08 -17.09
C PRO A 299 17.01 6.26 -16.15
N GLY A 300 16.10 6.50 -15.21
CA GLY A 300 16.31 7.49 -14.16
C GLY A 300 17.57 7.13 -13.36
N THR A 301 18.34 8.14 -12.97
CA THR A 301 19.56 7.96 -12.18
C THR A 301 19.31 8.02 -10.68
N ASP A 302 18.14 8.50 -10.26
CA ASP A 302 17.74 8.56 -8.85
C ASP A 302 17.14 7.25 -8.36
N THR A 303 17.34 6.96 -7.06
CA THR A 303 16.79 5.75 -6.42
C THR A 303 15.26 5.72 -6.51
N ARG A 304 14.58 6.87 -6.41
CA ARG A 304 13.12 6.94 -6.45
C ARG A 304 12.57 6.64 -7.84
N ASP A 305 13.24 7.05 -8.92
CA ASP A 305 12.80 6.76 -10.30
C ASP A 305 12.82 5.25 -10.58
N VAL A 306 13.88 4.57 -10.16
CA VAL A 306 14.04 3.11 -10.28
C VAL A 306 12.93 2.39 -9.50
N LEU A 307 12.68 2.84 -8.27
CA LEU A 307 11.65 2.25 -7.41
C LEU A 307 10.23 2.53 -7.92
N PHE A 308 9.95 3.72 -8.47
CA PHE A 308 8.64 4.04 -9.04
C PHE A 308 8.35 3.19 -10.29
N SER A 309 9.36 2.90 -11.11
CA SER A 309 9.21 1.98 -12.24
C SER A 309 8.78 0.58 -11.79
N TYR A 310 9.24 0.12 -10.63
CA TYR A 310 8.80 -1.14 -10.03
C TYR A 310 7.35 -1.04 -9.52
N VAL A 311 7.00 0.05 -8.83
CA VAL A 311 5.62 0.34 -8.36
C VAL A 311 4.61 0.34 -9.50
N VAL A 312 4.93 1.00 -10.61
CA VAL A 312 4.03 1.10 -11.77
C VAL A 312 3.74 -0.27 -12.38
N LYS A 313 4.74 -1.16 -12.43
CA LYS A 313 4.54 -2.55 -12.89
C LYS A 313 3.57 -3.32 -11.98
N ASP A 314 3.74 -3.20 -10.67
CA ASP A 314 2.86 -3.86 -9.69
C ASP A 314 1.43 -3.31 -9.75
N ILE A 315 1.27 -1.99 -9.97
CA ILE A 315 -0.05 -1.37 -10.16
C ILE A 315 -0.72 -1.90 -11.43
N LEU A 316 -0.04 -1.87 -12.58
CA LEU A 316 -0.58 -2.36 -13.84
C LEU A 316 -0.98 -3.84 -13.74
N ALA A 317 -0.16 -4.67 -13.09
CA ALA A 317 -0.48 -6.07 -12.85
C ALA A 317 -1.69 -6.23 -11.91
N GLY A 318 -1.72 -5.51 -10.80
CA GLY A 318 -2.78 -5.61 -9.79
C GLY A 318 -4.14 -5.03 -10.22
N TYR A 319 -4.14 -4.11 -11.18
CA TYR A 319 -5.34 -3.45 -11.73
C TYR A 319 -5.72 -3.94 -13.13
N ARG A 320 -5.03 -4.94 -13.68
CA ARG A 320 -5.20 -5.41 -15.06
C ARG A 320 -6.66 -5.60 -15.45
N ASP A 321 -7.42 -6.37 -14.68
CA ASP A 321 -8.81 -6.70 -15.01
C ASP A 321 -9.74 -5.49 -14.89
N LEU A 322 -9.42 -4.52 -14.04
CA LEU A 322 -10.17 -3.25 -13.98
C LEU A 322 -9.85 -2.34 -15.17
N LEU A 323 -8.58 -2.21 -15.54
CA LEU A 323 -8.12 -1.30 -16.59
C LEU A 323 -8.42 -1.84 -17.99
N ASP A 324 -8.08 -3.11 -18.24
CA ASP A 324 -8.14 -3.74 -19.55
C ASP A 324 -9.37 -4.62 -19.73
N GLY A 325 -9.89 -5.13 -18.63
CA GLY A 325 -10.93 -6.14 -18.68
C GLY A 325 -12.29 -5.62 -19.14
N ASP A 326 -13.11 -6.56 -19.58
CA ASP A 326 -14.52 -6.35 -19.87
C ASP A 326 -15.37 -6.32 -18.59
N MET A 327 -16.69 -6.13 -18.72
CA MET A 327 -17.54 -5.91 -17.53
C MET A 327 -17.52 -7.09 -16.54
N PRO A 328 -17.61 -8.36 -16.98
CA PRO A 328 -17.38 -9.51 -16.09
C PRO A 328 -16.02 -9.49 -15.36
N GLU A 329 -14.93 -9.16 -16.05
CA GLU A 329 -13.59 -9.08 -15.43
C GLU A 329 -13.53 -7.96 -14.40
N VAL A 330 -14.09 -6.78 -14.70
CA VAL A 330 -14.22 -5.66 -13.75
C VAL A 330 -15.02 -6.07 -12.51
N ILE A 331 -16.12 -6.81 -12.68
CA ILE A 331 -16.93 -7.30 -11.56
C ILE A 331 -16.12 -8.28 -10.69
N LYS A 332 -15.45 -9.26 -11.30
CA LYS A 332 -14.61 -10.23 -10.58
C LYS A 332 -13.51 -9.52 -9.80
N TRP A 333 -12.80 -8.59 -10.44
CA TRP A 333 -11.78 -7.76 -9.80
C TRP A 333 -12.31 -7.00 -8.60
N CYS A 334 -13.49 -6.37 -8.71
CA CYS A 334 -14.10 -5.69 -7.57
C CYS A 334 -14.42 -6.67 -6.42
N VAL A 335 -14.82 -7.91 -6.70
CA VAL A 335 -15.04 -8.91 -5.64
C VAL A 335 -13.72 -9.39 -5.03
N GLU A 336 -12.67 -9.61 -5.81
CA GLU A 336 -11.33 -9.99 -5.34
C GLU A 336 -10.72 -8.94 -4.41
N LYS A 337 -11.01 -7.66 -4.66
CA LYS A 337 -10.52 -6.52 -3.89
C LYS A 337 -11.47 -6.07 -2.77
N ASP A 338 -12.47 -6.88 -2.43
CA ASP A 338 -13.50 -6.57 -1.42
C ASP A 338 -14.30 -5.26 -1.70
N PHE A 339 -14.30 -4.77 -2.94
CA PHE A 339 -15.09 -3.62 -3.41
C PHE A 339 -16.53 -4.05 -3.76
N ILE A 340 -17.22 -4.71 -2.83
CA ILE A 340 -18.51 -5.36 -3.09
C ILE A 340 -19.61 -4.36 -3.47
N GLN A 341 -19.61 -3.17 -2.86
CA GLN A 341 -20.55 -2.10 -3.21
C GLN A 341 -20.36 -1.63 -4.66
N GLN A 342 -19.09 -1.50 -5.09
CA GLN A 342 -18.74 -1.15 -6.45
C GLN A 342 -19.12 -2.27 -7.41
N ALA A 343 -18.84 -3.54 -7.06
CA ALA A 343 -19.22 -4.70 -7.85
C ALA A 343 -20.74 -4.76 -8.09
N LEU A 344 -21.54 -4.58 -7.02
CA LEU A 344 -23.01 -4.49 -7.11
C LEU A 344 -23.44 -3.34 -8.02
N THR A 345 -22.84 -2.16 -7.86
CA THR A 345 -23.19 -0.97 -8.66
C THR A 345 -22.83 -1.15 -10.15
N PHE A 346 -21.64 -1.68 -10.45
CA PHE A 346 -21.25 -2.06 -11.81
C PHE A 346 -22.22 -3.07 -12.38
N TYR A 347 -22.53 -4.12 -11.62
CA TYR A 347 -23.44 -5.16 -12.08
C TYR A 347 -24.82 -4.60 -12.42
N THR A 348 -25.42 -3.79 -11.55
CA THR A 348 -26.77 -3.26 -11.80
C THR A 348 -26.84 -2.25 -12.93
N ASP A 349 -25.84 -1.37 -13.04
CA ASP A 349 -25.91 -0.20 -13.90
C ASP A 349 -25.30 -0.45 -15.28
N ARG A 350 -24.33 -1.38 -15.37
CA ARG A 350 -23.56 -1.66 -16.59
C ARG A 350 -23.92 -2.97 -17.26
N MET A 351 -24.31 -4.01 -16.52
CA MET A 351 -24.68 -5.27 -17.17
C MET A 351 -25.84 -5.15 -18.15
N PRO A 352 -26.89 -4.34 -17.93
CA PRO A 352 -27.91 -4.13 -18.95
C PRO A 352 -27.37 -3.56 -20.28
N ILE A 353 -26.35 -2.69 -20.19
CA ILE A 353 -25.68 -2.13 -21.37
C ILE A 353 -24.84 -3.23 -22.03
N TYR A 354 -24.06 -3.96 -21.24
CA TYR A 354 -23.22 -5.06 -21.71
C TYR A 354 -24.05 -6.19 -22.35
N PHE A 355 -25.21 -6.54 -21.78
CA PHE A 355 -26.12 -7.55 -22.34
C PHE A 355 -26.65 -7.16 -23.71
N TRP A 356 -26.97 -5.88 -23.89
CA TRP A 356 -27.38 -5.36 -25.18
C TRP A 356 -26.23 -5.43 -26.18
N ASP A 357 -25.09 -4.85 -25.83
CA ASP A 357 -23.95 -4.66 -26.75
C ASP A 357 -23.31 -6.00 -27.15
N SER A 358 -23.32 -7.00 -26.26
CA SER A 358 -22.85 -8.36 -26.52
C SER A 358 -23.89 -9.27 -27.19
N GLY A 359 -25.14 -8.81 -27.34
CA GLY A 359 -26.23 -9.61 -27.89
C GLY A 359 -26.82 -10.67 -26.96
N ILE A 360 -26.42 -10.70 -25.67
CA ILE A 360 -27.00 -11.62 -24.67
C ILE A 360 -28.50 -11.35 -24.49
N PHE A 361 -28.91 -10.09 -24.41
CA PHE A 361 -30.31 -9.69 -24.26
C PHE A 361 -30.52 -8.30 -24.86
N HIS A 362 -31.13 -8.25 -26.04
CA HIS A 362 -31.35 -7.02 -26.79
C HIS A 362 -32.70 -7.07 -27.53
N PRO A 363 -33.26 -5.92 -27.95
CA PRO A 363 -34.51 -5.92 -28.68
C PRO A 363 -34.33 -6.49 -30.08
N SER A 364 -35.42 -7.04 -30.61
CA SER A 364 -35.56 -7.24 -32.04
C SER A 364 -35.57 -5.90 -32.77
N LYS A 365 -35.35 -5.93 -34.08
CA LYS A 365 -35.35 -4.71 -34.90
C LYS A 365 -36.64 -3.89 -34.73
N GLU A 366 -37.79 -4.56 -34.76
CA GLU A 366 -39.09 -3.91 -34.57
C GLU A 366 -39.25 -3.29 -33.17
N GLU A 367 -38.74 -3.97 -32.14
CA GLU A 367 -38.80 -3.47 -30.77
C GLU A 367 -37.87 -2.27 -30.55
N ASP A 368 -36.68 -2.26 -31.17
CA ASP A 368 -35.78 -1.10 -31.10
C ASP A 368 -36.42 0.13 -31.77
N GLU A 369 -37.09 -0.05 -32.92
CA GLU A 369 -37.85 1.02 -33.58
C GLU A 369 -38.97 1.56 -32.68
N ARG A 370 -39.74 0.67 -32.02
CA ARG A 370 -40.79 1.06 -31.04
C ARG A 370 -40.21 1.81 -29.85
N TYR A 371 -39.12 1.33 -29.28
CA TYR A 371 -38.47 1.98 -28.14
C TYR A 371 -37.95 3.37 -28.50
N ASN A 372 -37.32 3.52 -29.67
CA ASN A 372 -36.84 4.82 -30.15
C ASN A 372 -38.00 5.80 -30.42
N ALA A 373 -39.13 5.32 -30.95
CA ALA A 373 -40.34 6.11 -31.11
C ALA A 373 -40.90 6.58 -29.74
N PHE A 374 -41.00 5.67 -28.76
CA PHE A 374 -41.40 5.99 -27.39
C PHE A 374 -40.51 7.08 -26.76
N LEU A 375 -39.18 6.95 -26.86
CA LEU A 375 -38.26 7.94 -26.30
C LEU A 375 -38.46 9.33 -26.94
N LYS A 376 -38.69 9.38 -28.26
CA LYS A 376 -38.93 10.62 -28.99
C LYS A 376 -40.24 11.27 -28.55
N GLU A 377 -41.32 10.50 -28.50
CA GLU A 377 -42.64 10.99 -28.09
C GLU A 377 -42.64 11.45 -26.63
N TYR A 378 -42.05 10.67 -25.72
CA TYR A 378 -42.03 11.02 -24.30
C TYR A 378 -41.18 12.28 -24.03
N LYS A 379 -40.07 12.44 -24.75
CA LYS A 379 -39.26 13.67 -24.68
C LYS A 379 -40.03 14.90 -25.17
N GLN A 380 -40.89 14.74 -26.17
CA GLN A 380 -41.73 15.82 -26.70
C GLN A 380 -42.89 16.15 -25.76
N SER A 381 -43.57 15.15 -25.23
CA SER A 381 -44.75 15.32 -24.37
C SER A 381 -44.41 15.81 -22.96
N CYS A 382 -43.29 15.34 -22.36
CA CYS A 382 -42.90 15.69 -21.00
C CYS A 382 -41.38 15.75 -20.79
N ARG A 383 -40.72 16.76 -21.39
CA ARG A 383 -39.25 16.92 -21.36
C ARG A 383 -38.62 16.86 -19.96
N LYS A 384 -39.27 17.47 -18.95
CA LYS A 384 -38.75 17.47 -17.56
C LYS A 384 -38.72 16.05 -16.98
N GLN A 385 -39.81 15.30 -17.11
CA GLN A 385 -39.90 13.94 -16.61
C GLN A 385 -39.01 12.99 -17.41
N PHE A 386 -38.96 13.16 -18.74
CA PHE A 386 -38.05 12.43 -19.61
C PHE A 386 -36.59 12.58 -19.17
N ASN A 387 -36.11 13.80 -18.89
CA ASN A 387 -34.73 14.00 -18.46
C ASN A 387 -34.43 13.29 -17.13
N LYS A 388 -35.39 13.30 -16.20
CA LYS A 388 -35.27 12.62 -14.90
C LYS A 388 -35.26 11.10 -15.04
N GLU A 389 -36.09 10.54 -15.92
CA GLU A 389 -36.27 9.09 -16.03
C GLU A 389 -35.37 8.43 -17.08
N TYR A 390 -35.09 9.09 -18.20
CA TYR A 390 -34.41 8.50 -19.35
C TYR A 390 -33.19 9.31 -19.80
N GLY A 391 -33.28 10.65 -19.82
CA GLY A 391 -32.26 11.51 -20.43
C GLY A 391 -30.89 11.48 -19.76
N ASN A 392 -30.81 11.22 -18.46
CA ASN A 392 -29.55 11.14 -17.71
C ASN A 392 -28.91 9.74 -17.68
N TYR A 393 -29.51 8.76 -18.36
CA TYR A 393 -29.11 7.35 -18.32
C TYR A 393 -28.75 6.85 -19.72
N ASN A 394 -27.97 5.78 -19.80
CA ASN A 394 -27.68 5.12 -21.07
C ASN A 394 -28.98 4.51 -21.64
N LYS A 395 -29.18 4.63 -22.97
CA LYS A 395 -30.40 4.17 -23.63
C LYS A 395 -30.62 2.65 -23.54
N HIS A 396 -29.55 1.82 -23.57
CA HIS A 396 -29.63 0.37 -23.46
C HIS A 396 -30.02 -0.05 -22.03
N TYR A 397 -29.41 0.61 -21.03
CA TYR A 397 -29.83 0.45 -19.63
C TYR A 397 -31.32 0.78 -19.44
N CYS A 398 -31.77 1.93 -19.96
CA CYS A 398 -33.15 2.35 -19.86
C CYS A 398 -34.12 1.38 -20.52
N TRP A 399 -33.74 0.76 -21.64
CA TRP A 399 -34.60 -0.20 -22.31
C TRP A 399 -34.92 -1.39 -21.40
N MET A 400 -33.88 -2.07 -20.92
CA MET A 400 -34.05 -3.27 -20.09
C MET A 400 -34.59 -2.92 -18.69
N ALA A 401 -34.02 -1.90 -18.03
CA ALA A 401 -34.30 -1.64 -16.62
C ALA A 401 -35.57 -0.80 -16.39
N LYS A 402 -36.11 -0.13 -17.41
CA LYS A 402 -37.26 0.78 -17.28
C LYS A 402 -38.36 0.52 -18.32
N TYR A 403 -38.03 0.53 -19.61
CA TYR A 403 -39.04 0.49 -20.67
C TYR A 403 -39.72 -0.87 -20.80
N ILE A 404 -38.95 -1.94 -21.03
CA ILE A 404 -39.52 -3.26 -21.29
C ILE A 404 -40.25 -3.83 -20.06
N ILE A 405 -39.84 -3.41 -18.86
CA ILE A 405 -40.51 -3.78 -17.59
C ILE A 405 -41.79 -2.96 -17.36
N ASN A 406 -41.80 -1.64 -17.57
CA ASN A 406 -42.93 -0.82 -17.13
C ASN A 406 -43.91 -0.45 -18.23
N VAL A 407 -43.43 -0.28 -19.47
CA VAL A 407 -44.23 0.12 -20.62
C VAL A 407 -44.58 -1.10 -21.48
N GLY A 408 -43.60 -1.99 -21.67
CA GLY A 408 -43.81 -3.25 -22.40
C GLY A 408 -44.91 -4.14 -21.81
N ILE A 409 -45.13 -4.07 -20.48
CA ILE A 409 -46.18 -4.83 -19.77
C ILE A 409 -47.57 -4.27 -20.07
N ASN A 410 -47.73 -2.93 -20.15
CA ASN A 410 -49.04 -2.31 -20.35
C ASN A 410 -49.56 -2.45 -21.79
N GLU A 411 -48.65 -2.63 -22.75
CA GLU A 411 -48.98 -2.90 -24.17
C GLU A 411 -49.22 -4.39 -24.45
N PHE A 412 -48.97 -5.27 -23.48
CA PHE A 412 -49.39 -6.67 -23.52
C PHE A 412 -50.73 -6.83 -22.82
N PRO A 413 -51.83 -7.15 -23.54
CA PRO A 413 -53.10 -7.41 -22.88
C PRO A 413 -52.91 -8.57 -21.90
N GLU A 414 -53.46 -8.42 -20.69
CA GLU A 414 -53.48 -9.41 -19.60
C GLU A 414 -53.99 -10.82 -20.00
N GLY A 415 -54.45 -10.99 -21.24
CA GLY A 415 -54.91 -12.26 -21.83
C GLY A 415 -53.83 -13.14 -22.50
N LYS A 416 -52.56 -12.74 -22.56
CA LYS A 416 -51.45 -13.60 -23.07
C LYS A 416 -50.28 -13.83 -22.12
N MET A 417 -50.20 -13.13 -21.00
CA MET A 417 -49.42 -13.63 -19.87
C MET A 417 -50.25 -14.76 -19.27
N SER A 418 -49.78 -16.00 -19.34
CA SER A 418 -50.44 -17.04 -18.57
C SER A 418 -50.39 -16.58 -17.11
N LYS A 419 -51.54 -16.33 -16.48
CA LYS A 419 -51.60 -16.41 -15.01
C LYS A 419 -51.06 -17.80 -14.74
N GLY A 420 -49.83 -17.90 -14.21
CA GLY A 420 -49.15 -19.16 -13.97
C GLY A 420 -49.96 -20.01 -13.00
N THR A 421 -50.98 -20.69 -13.51
CA THR A 421 -51.78 -21.70 -12.83
C THR A 421 -51.33 -23.10 -13.25
N GLY A 422 -50.35 -23.20 -14.16
CA GLY A 422 -49.64 -24.44 -14.43
C GLY A 422 -48.60 -24.68 -13.35
N ARG A 423 -48.89 -25.62 -12.44
CA ARG A 423 -47.85 -26.47 -11.83
C ARG A 423 -47.09 -27.18 -12.95
N ASN A 424 -46.18 -26.48 -13.63
CA ASN A 424 -45.17 -27.13 -14.44
C ASN A 424 -44.09 -27.61 -13.47
N MET A 425 -43.70 -28.87 -13.61
CA MET A 425 -42.66 -29.58 -12.87
C MET A 425 -41.64 -28.64 -12.22
N SER A 426 -41.48 -28.74 -10.90
CA SER A 426 -40.79 -27.71 -10.16
C SER A 426 -39.36 -27.55 -10.66
N ILE A 427 -39.10 -26.42 -11.29
CA ILE A 427 -37.75 -25.91 -11.58
C ILE A 427 -36.91 -25.83 -10.28
N LYS A 428 -37.55 -25.97 -9.11
CA LYS A 428 -36.93 -26.23 -7.81
C LYS A 428 -35.99 -27.42 -7.77
N ASP A 429 -36.01 -28.37 -8.71
CA ASP A 429 -35.05 -29.49 -8.71
C ASP A 429 -33.83 -29.25 -9.64
N ILE A 430 -33.96 -28.38 -10.65
CA ILE A 430 -32.91 -28.13 -11.66
C ILE A 430 -31.92 -27.06 -11.19
N PHE A 431 -32.37 -26.05 -10.44
CA PHE A 431 -31.54 -24.90 -10.05
C PHE A 431 -31.27 -24.77 -8.55
N LYS A 432 -31.82 -25.66 -7.71
CA LYS A 432 -31.65 -25.61 -6.24
C LYS A 432 -30.18 -25.64 -5.83
N ASN A 433 -29.38 -26.41 -6.56
CA ASN A 433 -27.96 -26.56 -6.27
C ASN A 433 -27.15 -25.37 -6.78
N GLU A 434 -27.60 -24.69 -7.85
CA GLU A 434 -26.91 -23.51 -8.42
C GLU A 434 -27.21 -22.21 -7.64
N PHE A 435 -28.34 -22.13 -6.93
CA PHE A 435 -28.75 -20.96 -6.13
C PHE A 435 -29.03 -21.33 -4.66
N ASP A 436 -28.31 -22.31 -4.13
CA ASP A 436 -28.43 -22.80 -2.75
C ASP A 436 -28.14 -21.73 -1.70
N MET A 437 -27.37 -20.70 -2.07
CA MET A 437 -27.04 -19.54 -1.23
C MET A 437 -28.18 -18.51 -1.09
N VAL A 438 -29.30 -18.68 -1.81
CA VAL A 438 -30.41 -17.72 -1.85
C VAL A 438 -31.67 -18.32 -1.23
N SER A 439 -32.45 -17.50 -0.51
CA SER A 439 -33.72 -17.96 0.03
C SER A 439 -34.71 -18.36 -1.07
N SER A 440 -35.53 -19.38 -0.82
CA SER A 440 -36.54 -19.82 -1.80
C SER A 440 -37.52 -18.70 -2.20
N GLY A 441 -37.80 -17.76 -1.29
CA GLY A 441 -38.68 -16.63 -1.57
C GLY A 441 -38.05 -15.60 -2.52
N GLU A 442 -36.77 -15.29 -2.36
CA GLU A 442 -36.04 -14.39 -3.27
C GLU A 442 -35.84 -15.04 -4.65
N LEU A 443 -35.49 -16.33 -4.68
CA LEU A 443 -35.34 -17.07 -5.92
C LEU A 443 -36.65 -17.08 -6.73
N MET A 444 -37.80 -17.32 -6.09
CA MET A 444 -39.11 -17.27 -6.77
C MET A 444 -39.42 -15.88 -7.35
N LYS A 445 -39.08 -14.80 -6.63
CA LYS A 445 -39.28 -13.43 -7.14
C LYS A 445 -38.40 -13.14 -8.35
N ALA A 446 -37.13 -13.52 -8.30
CA ALA A 446 -36.20 -13.33 -9.40
C ALA A 446 -36.57 -14.18 -10.62
N GLU A 447 -37.00 -15.43 -10.40
CA GLU A 447 -37.45 -16.32 -11.46
C GLU A 447 -38.70 -15.77 -12.17
N ARG A 448 -39.68 -15.26 -11.43
CA ARG A 448 -40.88 -14.66 -12.02
C ARG A 448 -40.54 -13.47 -12.93
N LEU A 449 -39.60 -12.62 -12.52
CA LEU A 449 -39.14 -11.49 -13.34
C LEU A 449 -38.37 -11.99 -14.59
N ALA A 450 -37.50 -12.99 -14.43
CA ALA A 450 -36.82 -13.63 -15.54
C ALA A 450 -37.81 -14.24 -16.55
N GLU A 451 -38.89 -14.85 -16.08
CA GLU A 451 -39.94 -15.41 -16.94
C GLU A 451 -40.66 -14.35 -17.76
N THR A 452 -40.95 -13.18 -17.19
CA THR A 452 -41.50 -12.04 -17.95
C THR A 452 -40.59 -11.65 -19.12
N PHE A 453 -39.27 -11.60 -18.90
CA PHE A 453 -38.32 -11.35 -19.99
C PHE A 453 -38.32 -12.46 -21.05
N MET A 454 -38.41 -13.73 -20.63
CA MET A 454 -38.50 -14.87 -21.55
C MET A 454 -39.81 -14.88 -22.36
N GLU A 455 -40.91 -14.33 -21.83
CA GLU A 455 -42.15 -14.16 -22.58
C GLU A 455 -42.02 -13.12 -23.70
N TYR A 456 -41.29 -12.03 -23.48
CA TYR A 456 -41.00 -11.05 -24.54
C TYR A 456 -40.18 -11.64 -25.68
N MET A 457 -39.25 -12.55 -25.37
CA MET A 457 -38.55 -13.32 -26.41
C MET A 457 -39.51 -14.21 -27.20
N LYS A 458 -40.44 -14.92 -26.53
CA LYS A 458 -41.45 -15.73 -27.24
C LYS A 458 -42.36 -14.88 -28.13
N ALA A 459 -42.60 -13.63 -27.73
CA ALA A 459 -43.35 -12.66 -28.51
C ALA A 459 -42.57 -11.98 -29.64
N GLY A 460 -41.29 -12.32 -29.85
CA GLY A 460 -40.45 -11.73 -30.91
C GLY A 460 -39.99 -10.29 -30.63
N ARG A 461 -40.09 -9.82 -29.38
CA ARG A 461 -39.62 -8.47 -28.98
C ARG A 461 -38.15 -8.46 -28.58
N VAL A 462 -37.62 -9.61 -28.19
CA VAL A 462 -36.24 -9.77 -27.68
C VAL A 462 -35.55 -10.85 -28.48
N ASP A 463 -34.35 -10.54 -28.94
CA ASP A 463 -33.42 -11.47 -29.54
C ASP A 463 -32.24 -11.75 -28.58
N SER A 464 -31.60 -12.90 -28.77
CA SER A 464 -30.46 -13.32 -27.97
C SER A 464 -29.56 -14.26 -28.75
N VAL A 465 -28.24 -14.06 -28.61
CA VAL A 465 -27.22 -14.94 -29.17
C VAL A 465 -26.97 -16.18 -28.31
N VAL A 466 -27.49 -16.20 -27.07
CA VAL A 466 -27.27 -17.30 -26.12
C VAL A 466 -28.49 -18.24 -26.06
N SER A 467 -28.26 -19.49 -25.63
CA SER A 467 -29.34 -20.46 -25.50
C SER A 467 -30.40 -20.02 -24.48
N LYS A 468 -31.68 -20.35 -24.74
CA LYS A 468 -32.80 -20.00 -23.85
C LYS A 468 -32.59 -20.43 -22.38
N PRO A 469 -32.07 -21.64 -22.07
CA PRO A 469 -31.79 -22.02 -20.68
C PRO A 469 -30.75 -21.13 -20.00
N GLU A 470 -29.64 -20.83 -20.68
CA GLU A 470 -28.59 -19.98 -20.11
C GLU A 470 -29.03 -18.52 -20.00
N LEU A 471 -29.80 -18.01 -20.96
CA LEU A 471 -30.40 -16.68 -20.84
C LEU A 471 -31.29 -16.57 -19.59
N LYS A 472 -32.15 -17.57 -19.34
CA LYS A 472 -33.00 -17.59 -18.15
C LYS A 472 -32.14 -17.51 -16.88
N LYS A 473 -31.01 -18.23 -16.80
CA LYS A 473 -30.08 -18.17 -15.65
C LYS A 473 -29.48 -16.78 -15.45
N ILE A 474 -28.96 -16.17 -16.52
CA ILE A 474 -28.37 -14.82 -16.48
C ILE A 474 -29.40 -13.79 -15.98
N LEU A 475 -30.65 -13.90 -16.46
CA LEU A 475 -31.74 -13.02 -16.03
C LEU A 475 -32.15 -13.27 -14.58
N ILE A 476 -32.14 -14.51 -14.10
CA ILE A 476 -32.34 -14.83 -12.67
C ILE A 476 -31.24 -14.17 -11.84
N GLU A 477 -29.97 -14.36 -12.19
CA GLU A 477 -28.81 -13.77 -11.50
C GLU A 477 -28.91 -12.25 -11.44
N TYR A 478 -29.26 -11.59 -12.55
CA TYR A 478 -29.48 -10.14 -12.57
C TYR A 478 -30.58 -9.69 -11.60
N ASN A 479 -31.71 -10.41 -11.55
CA ASN A 479 -32.80 -10.08 -10.64
C ASN A 479 -32.53 -10.46 -9.17
N LEU A 480 -31.57 -11.35 -8.92
CA LEU A 480 -31.08 -11.65 -7.57
C LEU A 480 -30.08 -10.62 -7.06
N ILE A 481 -29.19 -10.13 -7.93
CA ILE A 481 -28.14 -9.17 -7.58
C ILE A 481 -28.70 -7.74 -7.43
N LYS A 482 -29.63 -7.34 -8.30
CA LYS A 482 -30.16 -5.96 -8.33
C LYS A 482 -30.73 -5.47 -7.00
N PRO A 483 -31.52 -6.25 -6.24
CA PRO A 483 -31.98 -5.85 -4.91
C PRO A 483 -30.86 -5.69 -3.89
N GLN A 484 -29.77 -6.49 -4.00
CA GLN A 484 -28.68 -6.49 -3.01
C GLN A 484 -27.95 -5.15 -2.96
N ARG A 485 -27.84 -4.43 -4.08
CA ARG A 485 -27.29 -3.07 -4.08
C ARG A 485 -28.05 -2.12 -3.14
N ASN A 486 -29.38 -2.22 -3.09
CA ASN A 486 -30.18 -1.38 -2.21
C ASN A 486 -30.10 -1.86 -0.75
N ASN A 487 -30.10 -3.18 -0.53
CA ASN A 487 -29.98 -3.77 0.81
C ASN A 487 -28.62 -3.44 1.45
N ALA A 488 -27.55 -3.43 0.66
CA ALA A 488 -26.21 -3.09 1.11
C ALA A 488 -26.08 -1.61 1.56
N ASN A 489 -26.96 -0.72 1.07
CA ASN A 489 -27.05 0.68 1.53
C ASN A 489 -27.92 0.84 2.79
N HIS A 490 -28.73 -0.17 3.14
CA HIS A 490 -29.70 -0.16 4.25
C HIS A 490 -29.37 -1.19 5.33
N ALA A 491 -28.09 -1.57 5.47
CA ALA A 491 -27.63 -2.40 6.59
C ALA A 491 -27.67 -1.61 7.92
N SER A 492 -28.87 -1.29 8.40
CA SER A 492 -29.13 -0.82 9.75
C SER A 492 -29.98 -1.85 10.49
N ASP A 493 -29.43 -2.36 11.59
CA ASP A 493 -30.11 -2.87 12.77
C ASP A 493 -31.21 -3.91 12.58
N ASP A 494 -30.83 -5.16 12.30
CA ASP A 494 -31.71 -6.29 12.63
C ASP A 494 -30.97 -7.35 13.45
N GLN A 495 -30.91 -7.13 14.77
CA GLN A 495 -30.54 -8.15 15.77
C GLN A 495 -31.59 -9.30 15.86
N THR A 496 -32.60 -9.31 14.98
CA THR A 496 -33.69 -10.32 14.99
C THR A 496 -33.48 -11.48 14.01
N GLY A 497 -32.37 -11.53 13.27
CA GLY A 497 -32.08 -12.64 12.35
C GLY A 497 -32.98 -12.68 11.10
N ARG A 498 -33.68 -11.58 10.78
CA ARG A 498 -34.51 -11.41 9.58
C ARG A 498 -33.96 -10.33 8.64
N GLY A 499 -32.65 -10.30 8.44
CA GLY A 499 -32.06 -9.42 7.43
C GLY A 499 -32.65 -9.72 6.05
N ASN A 500 -33.33 -8.74 5.43
CA ASN A 500 -33.78 -8.81 4.05
C ASN A 500 -32.55 -8.60 3.13
N GLY A 501 -31.82 -9.66 2.81
CA GLY A 501 -30.71 -9.62 1.86
C GLY A 501 -29.71 -10.76 2.04
N LEU A 502 -28.89 -10.99 1.01
CA LEU A 502 -27.79 -11.95 1.06
C LEU A 502 -26.69 -11.44 1.98
N GLY A 503 -26.06 -12.35 2.73
CA GLY A 503 -24.85 -12.04 3.48
C GLY A 503 -23.67 -11.73 2.55
N TYR A 504 -22.57 -11.26 3.13
CA TYR A 504 -21.37 -10.87 2.38
C TYR A 504 -20.86 -12.01 1.48
N LYS A 505 -20.69 -13.21 2.04
CA LYS A 505 -20.15 -14.37 1.32
C LYS A 505 -21.08 -14.84 0.21
N GLU A 506 -22.38 -14.88 0.47
CA GLU A 506 -23.39 -15.25 -0.53
C GLU A 506 -23.42 -14.23 -1.68
N THR A 507 -23.31 -12.94 -1.37
CA THR A 507 -23.24 -11.87 -2.37
C THR A 507 -22.00 -12.00 -3.25
N CYS A 508 -20.82 -12.22 -2.66
CA CYS A 508 -19.59 -12.45 -3.43
C CYS A 508 -19.71 -13.67 -4.34
N ARG A 509 -20.23 -14.80 -3.81
CA ARG A 509 -20.43 -16.04 -4.59
C ARG A 509 -21.38 -15.81 -5.76
N LEU A 510 -22.49 -15.10 -5.55
CA LEU A 510 -23.46 -14.81 -6.61
C LEU A 510 -22.89 -13.90 -7.70
N LEU A 511 -22.17 -12.83 -7.33
CA LEU A 511 -21.50 -11.94 -8.29
C LEU A 511 -20.47 -12.68 -9.14
N TYR A 512 -19.64 -13.51 -8.51
CA TYR A 512 -18.67 -14.35 -9.20
C TYR A 512 -19.32 -15.32 -10.18
N GLN A 513 -20.33 -16.06 -9.70
CA GLN A 513 -21.07 -17.03 -10.52
C GLN A 513 -21.68 -16.36 -11.75
N ALA A 514 -22.29 -15.19 -11.56
CA ALA A 514 -22.91 -14.44 -12.64
C ALA A 514 -21.88 -13.96 -13.67
N ALA A 515 -20.79 -13.35 -13.22
CA ALA A 515 -19.70 -12.90 -14.10
C ALA A 515 -19.08 -14.08 -14.89
N ASP A 516 -18.83 -15.22 -14.22
CA ASP A 516 -18.27 -16.40 -14.85
C ASP A 516 -19.20 -17.00 -15.91
N ARG A 517 -20.51 -17.06 -15.61
CA ARG A 517 -21.52 -17.52 -16.57
C ARG A 517 -21.52 -16.65 -17.83
N ILE A 518 -21.48 -15.33 -17.67
CA ILE A 518 -21.47 -14.39 -18.80
C ILE A 518 -20.24 -14.62 -19.69
N GLN A 519 -19.05 -14.75 -19.10
CA GLN A 519 -17.84 -15.04 -19.87
C GLN A 519 -17.90 -16.38 -20.58
N LYS A 520 -18.52 -17.39 -19.96
CA LYS A 520 -18.64 -18.73 -20.54
C LYS A 520 -19.58 -18.78 -21.75
N VAL A 521 -20.66 -18.00 -21.76
CA VAL A 521 -21.63 -18.01 -22.86
C VAL A 521 -21.23 -17.16 -24.06
N LEU A 522 -20.22 -16.29 -23.90
CA LEU A 522 -19.67 -15.43 -24.96
C LEU A 522 -18.37 -15.97 -25.59
N LYS A 523 -17.81 -17.05 -25.03
CA LYS A 523 -16.72 -17.84 -25.64
C LYS A 523 -17.30 -18.92 -26.52
#